data_AF-A0A965CQT1-F1
#
_entry.id   AF-A0A965CQT1-F1
#
_cell.length_a   1.000
_cell.length_b   1.000
_cell.length_c   1.000
_cell.angle_alpha   90.00
_cell.angle_beta   90.00
_cell.angle_gamma   90.00
#
_symmetry.space_group_name_H-M   'P 1'
#
loop_
_entity.id
_entity.type
_entity.pdbx_description
1 polymer ?
#
loop_
_entity_poly.entity_id
_entity_poly.type
_entity_poly.pdbx_seq_one_letter_code
_entity_poly.pdbx_strand_id
1 'polypeptide(L)' 'MENLTLEELCVHQVCIWKKSSFRESLECMARNGVFKTAVWKPLLDETELKSAKQNLIDSGVKAISM' A
#
# COMPACT_ATOMS: atom_id res chain seq x y z
N MET A 1 -10.30 -4.59 -26.75
CA MET A 1 -9.07 -4.28 -25.99
C MET A 1 -9.55 -3.82 -24.63
N GLU A 2 -9.31 -4.61 -23.58
CA GLU A 2 -9.71 -4.22 -22.23
C GLU A 2 -8.82 -3.07 -21.76
N ASN A 3 -9.42 -2.04 -21.19
CA ASN A 3 -8.68 -0.91 -20.64
C ASN A 3 -8.28 -1.23 -19.20
N LEU A 4 -7.03 -0.96 -18.83
CA LEU A 4 -6.62 -0.98 -17.43
C LEU A 4 -7.31 0.17 -16.69
N THR A 5 -8.00 -0.15 -15.60
CA THR A 5 -8.58 0.81 -14.67
C THR A 5 -7.76 0.85 -13.38
N LEU A 6 -8.11 1.79 -12.48
CA LEU A 6 -7.48 1.88 -11.17
C LEU A 6 -7.79 0.65 -10.29
N GLU A 7 -8.85 -0.09 -10.58
CA GLU A 7 -9.19 -1.30 -9.84
C GLU A 7 -8.19 -2.44 -10.12
N GLU A 8 -7.62 -2.52 -11.31
CA GLU A 8 -6.57 -3.48 -11.65
C GLU A 8 -5.18 -3.02 -11.21
N LEU A 9 -5.00 -1.74 -10.91
CA LEU A 9 -3.69 -1.18 -10.61
C LEU A 9 -3.16 -1.64 -9.24
N CYS A 10 -1.92 -2.13 -9.25
CA CYS A 10 -1.12 -2.44 -8.07
C CYS A 10 0.12 -1.56 -8.05
N VAL A 11 0.40 -0.92 -6.91
CA VAL A 11 1.64 -0.18 -6.69
C VAL A 11 2.49 -0.88 -5.65
N HIS A 12 3.74 -1.19 -6.00
CA HIS A 12 4.70 -1.70 -5.02
C HIS A 12 5.17 -0.56 -4.10
N GLN A 13 5.12 -0.76 -2.78
CA GLN A 13 5.53 0.27 -1.79
C GLN A 13 6.97 0.81 -2.00
N VAL A 14 7.86 0.04 -2.66
CA VAL A 14 9.21 0.50 -3.01
C VAL A 14 9.20 1.69 -4.00
N CYS A 15 8.10 2.00 -4.66
CA CYS A 15 8.01 3.19 -5.51
C CYS A 15 7.93 4.49 -4.70
N ILE A 16 7.53 4.42 -3.42
CA ILE A 16 7.25 5.61 -2.59
C ILE A 16 7.98 5.63 -1.24
N TRP A 17 8.72 4.57 -0.87
CA TRP A 17 9.30 4.40 0.47
C TRP A 17 10.19 5.53 0.97
N LYS A 18 11.00 6.17 0.12
CA LYS A 18 11.90 7.27 0.57
C LYS A 18 11.16 8.53 1.02
N LYS A 19 9.84 8.59 0.80
CA LYS A 19 9.00 9.76 1.06
C LYS A 19 7.83 9.47 2.00
N SER A 20 7.72 8.24 2.51
CA SER A 20 6.56 7.84 3.31
C SER A 20 6.88 6.65 4.21
N SER A 21 6.39 6.69 5.44
CA SER A 21 6.22 5.51 6.30
C SER A 21 5.25 4.49 5.69
N PHE A 22 5.17 3.29 6.28
CA PHE A 22 4.19 2.28 5.89
C PHE A 22 2.76 2.84 5.85
N ARG A 23 2.35 3.56 6.90
CA ARG A 23 1.01 4.17 6.99
C ARG A 23 0.79 5.23 5.92
N GLU A 24 1.71 6.19 5.79
CA GLU A 24 1.60 7.28 4.81
C GLU A 24 1.56 6.74 3.37
N SER A 25 2.27 5.64 3.10
CA SER A 25 2.27 4.99 1.80
C SER A 25 0.86 4.48 1.42
N LEU A 26 0.15 3.87 2.38
CA LEU A 26 -1.21 3.36 2.19
C LEU A 26 -2.22 4.49 2.04
N GLU A 27 -2.12 5.53 2.87
CA GLU A 27 -2.96 6.72 2.75
C GLU A 27 -2.77 7.41 1.39
N CYS A 28 -1.53 7.50 0.90
CA CYS A 28 -1.20 8.06 -0.41
C CYS A 28 -1.87 7.26 -1.54
N MET A 29 -1.76 5.92 -1.51
CA MET A 29 -2.39 5.05 -2.50
C MET A 29 -3.92 5.20 -2.49
N ALA A 30 -4.54 5.12 -1.33
CA ALA A 30 -6.00 5.23 -1.19
C ALA A 30 -6.53 6.60 -1.68
N ARG A 31 -5.85 7.70 -1.35
CA ARG A 31 -6.22 9.06 -1.83
C ARG A 31 -6.16 9.19 -3.35
N ASN A 32 -5.39 8.35 -4.04
CA ASN A 32 -5.27 8.33 -5.50
C ASN A 32 -6.08 7.20 -6.16
N GLY A 33 -6.98 6.55 -5.41
CA GLY A 33 -7.84 5.48 -5.93
C GLY A 33 -7.13 4.13 -6.15
N VAL A 34 -5.91 3.95 -5.61
CA VAL A 34 -5.17 2.69 -5.68
C VAL A 34 -5.40 1.90 -4.41
N PHE A 35 -6.03 0.73 -4.52
CA PHE A 35 -6.42 -0.10 -3.38
C PHE A 35 -5.71 -1.45 -3.34
N LYS A 36 -4.64 -1.63 -4.11
CA LYS A 36 -3.82 -2.85 -4.12
C LYS A 36 -2.34 -2.48 -4.04
N THR A 37 -1.61 -3.18 -3.18
CA THR A 37 -0.17 -2.95 -3.03
C THR A 37 0.62 -4.24 -2.85
N ALA A 38 1.81 -4.27 -3.44
CA ALA A 38 2.88 -5.18 -3.04
C ALA A 38 3.65 -4.53 -1.89
N VAL A 39 3.58 -5.17 -0.72
CA VAL A 39 4.22 -4.69 0.50
C VAL A 39 5.73 -4.79 0.34
N TRP A 40 6.46 -3.81 0.86
CA TRP A 40 7.92 -3.86 0.90
C TRP A 40 8.38 -4.15 2.32
N LYS A 41 8.95 -5.34 2.53
CA LYS A 41 9.32 -5.85 3.85
C LYS A 41 10.11 -4.87 4.73
N PRO A 42 11.15 -4.15 4.25
CA PRO A 42 11.85 -3.18 5.07
C PRO A 42 10.96 -2.07 5.64
N LEU A 43 10.01 -1.56 4.87
CA LEU A 43 9.07 -0.54 5.33
C LEU A 43 8.06 -1.10 6.34
N LEU A 44 7.69 -2.37 6.19
CA LEU A 44 6.86 -3.07 7.17
C LEU A 44 7.62 -3.34 8.48
N ASP A 45 8.90 -3.69 8.40
CA ASP A 45 9.74 -4.02 9.57
C ASP A 45 9.97 -2.78 10.48
N GLU A 46 9.80 -1.57 9.96
CA GLU A 46 9.77 -0.31 10.73
C GLU A 46 8.46 -0.09 11.50
N THR A 47 7.45 -0.93 11.27
CA THR A 47 6.10 -0.79 11.83
C THR A 47 5.74 -2.01 12.69
N GLU A 48 5.15 -1.78 13.86
CA GLU A 48 4.63 -2.89 14.67
C GLU A 48 3.52 -3.67 13.93
N LEU A 49 3.54 -5.00 14.03
CA LEU A 49 2.61 -5.88 13.29
C LEU A 49 1.13 -5.54 13.53
N LYS A 50 0.76 -5.21 14.77
CA LYS A 50 -0.63 -4.83 15.11
C LYS A 50 -1.03 -3.54 14.41
N SER A 51 -0.13 -2.55 14.42
CA SER A 51 -0.31 -1.26 13.75
C SER A 51 -0.35 -1.42 12.23
N ALA A 52 0.48 -2.27 11.64
CA ALA A 52 0.48 -2.54 10.21
C ALA A 52 -0.86 -3.14 9.73
N LYS A 53 -1.42 -4.10 10.47
CA LYS A 53 -2.76 -4.66 10.18
C LYS A 53 -3.85 -3.60 10.26
N GLN A 54 -3.81 -2.75 11.30
CA GLN A 54 -4.79 -1.68 11.45
C GLN A 54 -4.68 -0.65 10.31
N ASN A 55 -3.46 -0.27 9.91
CA ASN A 55 -3.24 0.66 8.80
C ASN A 55 -3.80 0.13 7.46
N LEU A 56 -3.72 -1.17 7.19
CA LEU A 56 -4.34 -1.80 6.01
C LEU A 56 -5.86 -1.73 6.07
N ILE A 57 -6.46 -1.98 7.24
CA ILE A 57 -7.91 -1.88 7.45
C ILE A 57 -8.38 -0.44 7.25
N ASP A 58 -7.72 0.52 7.90
CA ASP A 58 -8.11 1.94 7.90
C ASP A 58 -7.98 2.58 6.51
N SER A 59 -7.00 2.15 5.72
CA SER A 59 -6.78 2.67 4.36
C SER A 59 -7.65 2.00 3.29
N GLY A 60 -8.19 0.81 3.56
CA GLY A 60 -8.86 -0.02 2.55
C GLY A 60 -7.93 -0.61 1.49
N VAL A 61 -6.62 -0.40 1.59
CA VAL A 61 -5.63 -0.94 0.66
C VAL A 61 -5.35 -2.42 0.98
N LYS A 62 -5.41 -3.27 -0.03
CA LYS A 62 -5.13 -4.70 0.08
C LYS A 62 -3.67 -5.00 -0.23
N ALA A 63 -2.98 -5.64 0.72
CA ALA A 63 -1.70 -6.29 0.46
C ALA A 63 -1.94 -7.55 -0.40
N ILE A 64 -1.40 -7.56 -1.61
CA ILE A 64 -1.55 -8.67 -2.57
C ILE A 64 -0.29 -9.53 -2.70
N SER A 65 0.86 -9.01 -2.28
CA SER A 65 2.13 -9.73 -2.13
C SER A 65 3.03 -9.03 -1.10
N MET A 66 4.09 -9.71 -0.67
CA MET A 66 5.15 -9.19 0.21
C MET A 66 6.53 -9.41 -0.39
#